data_AF-A0A2E3U3U5-F1
#
_entry.id   AF-A0A2E3U3U5-F1
#
_cell.length_a   1.000
_cell.length_b   1.000
_cell.length_c   1.000
_cell.angle_alpha   90.00
_cell.angle_beta   90.00
_cell.angle_gamma   90.00
#
_symmetry.space_group_name_H-M   'P 1'
#
loop_
_entity.id
_entity.type
_entity.pdbx_description
1 polymer ?
#
loop_
_entity_poly.entity_id
_entity_poly.type
_entity_poly.pdbx_seq_one_letter_code
_entity_poly.pdbx_strand_id
1 'polypeptide(L)'
;MTGITLALLPLAGQAHDMTETARERMASGGYLEVMWTGAEHMLSGYDHLLFLLGVMFFLNRFVDILKFVTAFTVGHTITLIAATYAGITANHYLIDAVIAVTVAYKGFENLNGFRRWLGINAPNLLLMVFIFGLIHGFGLSARLQAVTLADDPALFSKILLFNVGVEFGQIAALMVMAFAIRAWQQVSGWHLFSRIANMGLIAAGVGLLIFQLYGFAEERSAPDINFNVFSDREQMMGQVLDSDGNGLADIRLLIEPMAASNTQSARLTTDSQGWFVFSGQIDQTYRVQTADGNASTEVTLGSVADAHLHELHIPFYVYVGILLLLSVIPANALRRRQLPAQH
;
A
#
# COMPACT_ATOMS: atom_id res chain seq x y z
N MET A 1 27.03 13.50 -24.67
CA MET A 1 26.02 12.46 -24.99
C MET A 1 26.39 11.22 -24.19
N THR A 2 25.83 11.10 -22.98
CA THR A 2 25.92 9.90 -22.15
C THR A 2 24.52 9.73 -21.59
N GLY A 3 23.80 8.75 -22.15
CA GLY A 3 22.42 8.47 -21.84
C GLY A 3 22.28 8.05 -20.39
N ILE A 4 21.58 8.87 -19.60
CA ILE A 4 20.98 8.41 -18.36
C ILE A 4 19.62 7.85 -18.77
N THR A 5 19.65 6.61 -19.24
CA THR A 5 18.47 5.76 -19.30
C THR A 5 18.21 5.30 -17.87
N LEU A 6 17.61 6.15 -17.04
CA LEU A 6 17.01 5.70 -15.80
C LEU A 6 15.72 4.99 -16.20
N ALA A 7 15.85 3.69 -16.46
CA ALA A 7 14.75 2.81 -16.76
C ALA A 7 13.72 2.91 -15.63
N LEU A 8 12.51 3.29 -16.03
CA LEU A 8 11.26 3.08 -15.32
C LEU A 8 11.14 1.58 -15.03
N LEU A 9 11.70 1.13 -13.92
CA LEU A 9 11.32 -0.14 -13.34
C LEU A 9 10.15 0.14 -12.41
N PRO A 10 8.95 -0.44 -12.65
CA PRO A 10 7.95 -0.53 -11.61
C PRO A 10 8.53 -1.51 -10.59
N LEU A 11 9.26 -0.97 -9.60
CA LEU A 11 9.72 -1.73 -8.44
C LEU A 11 8.47 -2.19 -7.71
N ALA A 12 8.07 -3.44 -7.99
CA ALA A 12 7.12 -4.24 -7.23
C ALA A 12 6.05 -3.38 -6.52
N GLY A 13 5.20 -2.72 -7.30
CA GLY A 13 4.10 -1.92 -6.79
C GLY A 13 3.00 -2.81 -6.25
N GLN A 14 3.27 -3.56 -5.17
CA GLN A 14 2.22 -4.09 -4.32
C GLN A 14 1.40 -2.87 -3.86
N ALA A 15 0.11 -2.83 -4.19
CA ALA A 15 -0.81 -1.91 -3.55
C ALA A 15 -0.58 -2.00 -2.04
N HIS A 16 -0.33 -0.87 -1.38
CA HIS A 16 -0.01 -0.89 0.04
C HIS A 16 -1.25 -1.31 0.83
N ASP A 17 -1.35 -2.61 1.10
CA ASP A 17 -2.40 -3.19 1.91
C ASP A 17 -2.09 -3.04 3.39
N MET A 18 -3.14 -3.11 4.22
CA MET A 18 -2.92 -3.21 5.66
C MET A 18 -2.30 -4.58 5.96
N THR A 19 -1.19 -4.59 6.69
CA THR A 19 -0.62 -5.84 7.20
C THR A 19 -1.64 -6.55 8.10
N GLU A 20 -1.55 -7.88 8.20
CA GLU A 20 -2.41 -8.64 9.12
C GLU A 20 -2.30 -8.14 10.57
N THR A 21 -1.09 -7.75 10.99
CA THR A 21 -0.86 -7.12 12.29
C THR A 21 -1.58 -5.78 12.46
N ALA A 22 -1.68 -4.98 11.39
CA ALA A 22 -2.43 -3.72 11.41
C ALA A 22 -3.93 -3.98 11.49
N ARG A 23 -4.43 -5.01 10.81
CA ARG A 23 -5.83 -5.48 10.90
C ARG A 23 -6.18 -5.94 12.30
N GLU A 24 -5.31 -6.74 12.94
CA GLU A 24 -5.46 -7.17 14.33
C GLU A 24 -5.46 -5.99 15.31
N ARG A 25 -4.51 -5.06 15.20
CA ARG A 25 -4.49 -3.84 16.04
C ARG A 25 -5.74 -2.99 15.87
N MET A 26 -6.32 -2.95 14.67
CA MET A 26 -7.60 -2.27 14.43
C MET A 26 -8.76 -3.02 15.10
N ALA A 27 -8.77 -4.35 15.04
CA ALA A 27 -9.84 -5.18 15.60
C ALA A 27 -9.80 -5.25 17.14
N SER A 28 -8.67 -5.64 17.73
CA SER A 28 -8.53 -5.93 19.16
C SER A 28 -7.60 -4.99 19.92
N GLY A 29 -6.84 -4.16 19.20
CA GLY A 29 -5.85 -3.28 19.79
C GLY A 29 -6.42 -2.07 20.53
N GLY A 30 -5.58 -1.49 21.38
CA GLY A 30 -5.90 -0.28 22.14
C GLY A 30 -5.91 0.98 21.29
N TYR A 31 -6.47 2.07 21.82
CA TYR A 31 -6.53 3.37 21.13
C TYR A 31 -5.18 3.91 20.62
N LEU A 32 -4.10 3.72 21.40
CA LEU A 32 -2.76 4.14 20.98
C LEU A 32 -2.20 3.26 19.86
N GLU A 33 -2.53 1.97 19.85
CA GLU A 33 -2.10 1.03 18.81
C GLU A 33 -2.82 1.33 17.50
N VAL A 34 -4.11 1.66 17.55
CA VAL A 34 -4.88 2.12 16.39
C VAL A 34 -4.32 3.41 15.81
N MET A 35 -3.98 4.38 16.66
CA MET A 35 -3.33 5.62 16.22
C MET A 35 -1.95 5.34 15.61
N TRP A 36 -1.17 4.44 16.21
CA TRP A 36 0.13 4.04 15.65
C TRP A 36 -0.03 3.37 14.28
N THR A 37 -1.00 2.48 14.13
CA THR A 37 -1.34 1.83 12.86
C THR A 37 -1.68 2.83 11.76
N GLY A 38 -2.36 3.94 12.09
CA GLY A 38 -2.59 5.04 11.16
C GLY A 38 -1.31 5.75 10.71
N ALA A 39 -0.40 6.02 11.65
CA ALA A 39 0.90 6.62 11.33
C ALA A 39 1.77 5.68 10.48
N GLU A 40 1.77 4.39 10.80
CA GLU A 40 2.48 3.34 10.06
C GLU A 40 1.95 3.27 8.62
N HIS A 41 0.63 3.11 8.45
CA HIS A 41 -0.03 3.08 7.13
C HIS A 41 0.35 4.27 6.25
N MET A 42 0.37 5.47 6.83
CA MET A 42 0.75 6.69 6.11
C MET A 42 2.22 6.70 5.69
N LEU A 43 3.13 6.19 6.54
CA LEU A 43 4.56 6.19 6.27
C LEU A 43 5.01 5.07 5.34
N SER A 44 4.27 3.96 5.29
CA SER A 44 4.56 2.83 4.39
C SER A 44 3.82 2.92 3.04
N GLY A 45 2.77 3.75 2.94
CA GLY A 45 2.04 4.03 1.71
C GLY A 45 2.84 4.88 0.72
N TYR A 46 3.40 4.26 -0.32
CA TYR A 46 4.18 4.97 -1.35
C TYR A 46 3.38 6.01 -2.12
N ASP A 47 2.12 5.72 -2.41
CA ASP A 47 1.15 6.61 -3.03
C ASP A 47 0.97 7.91 -2.23
N HIS A 48 0.85 7.80 -0.90
CA HIS A 48 0.72 8.94 0.00
C HIS A 48 2.01 9.77 0.06
N LEU A 49 3.18 9.12 0.14
CA LEU A 49 4.47 9.80 0.13
C LEU A 49 4.77 10.49 -1.20
N LEU A 50 4.46 9.85 -2.34
CA LEU A 50 4.60 10.43 -3.67
C LEU A 50 3.67 11.63 -3.86
N PHE A 51 2.45 11.55 -3.33
CA PHE A 51 1.51 12.66 -3.31
C PHE A 51 2.05 13.84 -2.48
N LEU A 52 2.52 13.60 -1.25
CA LEU A 52 3.15 14.63 -0.41
C LEU A 52 4.37 15.25 -1.09
N LEU A 53 5.20 14.45 -1.75
CA LEU A 53 6.35 14.93 -2.52
C LEU A 53 5.91 15.89 -3.64
N GLY A 54 4.86 15.51 -4.38
CA GLY A 54 4.26 16.34 -5.42
C GLY A 54 3.74 17.67 -4.87
N VAL A 55 3.06 17.66 -3.72
CA VAL A 55 2.54 18.88 -3.06
C VAL A 55 3.68 19.79 -2.59
N MET A 56 4.81 19.23 -2.14
CA MET A 56 5.92 19.99 -1.56
C MET A 56 6.76 20.77 -2.58
N PHE A 57 6.81 20.38 -3.85
CA PHE A 57 7.63 21.07 -4.87
C PHE A 57 7.22 22.53 -5.13
N PHE A 58 6.01 22.95 -4.74
CA PHE A 58 5.47 24.27 -5.05
C PHE A 58 5.11 25.13 -3.82
N LEU A 59 5.07 24.53 -2.62
CA LEU A 59 4.65 25.23 -1.41
C LEU A 59 5.85 25.72 -0.60
N ASN A 60 6.06 27.04 -0.62
CA ASN A 60 7.17 27.67 0.09
C ASN A 60 6.89 27.91 1.59
N ARG A 61 5.61 27.89 2.01
CA ARG A 61 5.19 28.17 3.39
C ARG A 61 4.64 26.93 4.05
N PHE A 62 5.19 26.62 5.23
CA PHE A 62 4.78 25.47 6.05
C PHE A 62 3.28 25.48 6.38
N VAL A 63 2.71 26.66 6.66
CA VAL A 63 1.27 26.81 6.97
C VAL A 63 0.39 26.39 5.79
N ASP A 64 0.82 26.65 4.56
CA ASP A 64 0.04 26.26 3.39
C ASP A 64 0.10 24.74 3.18
N ILE A 65 1.27 24.12 3.39
CA ILE A 65 1.43 22.66 3.39
C ILE A 65 0.49 22.00 4.41
N LEU A 66 0.45 22.54 5.63
CA LEU A 66 -0.40 22.00 6.70
C LEU A 66 -1.88 22.05 6.32
N LYS A 67 -2.35 23.14 5.68
CA LYS A 67 -3.73 23.23 5.18
C LYS A 67 -4.06 22.12 4.18
N PHE A 68 -3.14 21.79 3.27
CA PHE A 68 -3.38 20.73 2.29
C PHE A 68 -3.41 19.36 2.94
N VAL A 69 -2.48 19.08 3.85
CA VAL A 69 -2.47 17.81 4.60
C VAL A 69 -3.73 17.64 5.41
N THR A 70 -4.10 18.63 6.21
CA THR A 70 -5.34 18.56 7.00
C THR A 70 -6.57 18.45 6.09
N ALA A 71 -6.64 19.15 4.96
CA ALA A 71 -7.74 19.00 4.01
C ALA A 71 -7.83 17.57 3.43
N PHE A 72 -6.68 16.95 3.13
CA PHE A 72 -6.61 15.55 2.72
C PHE A 72 -7.13 14.62 3.83
N THR A 73 -6.62 14.77 5.06
CA THR A 73 -7.01 13.92 6.20
C THR A 73 -8.50 14.06 6.52
N VAL A 74 -9.05 15.27 6.45
CA VAL A 74 -10.48 15.51 6.65
C VAL A 74 -11.32 14.81 5.57
N GLY A 75 -10.95 14.95 4.29
CA GLY A 75 -11.60 14.20 3.21
C GLY A 75 -11.52 12.69 3.42
N HIS A 76 -10.32 12.20 3.75
CA HIS A 76 -10.07 10.78 4.03
C HIS A 76 -10.96 10.25 5.15
N THR A 77 -11.01 10.97 6.28
CA THR A 77 -11.83 10.62 7.45
C THR A 77 -13.31 10.57 7.09
N ILE A 78 -13.81 11.57 6.34
CA ILE A 78 -15.24 11.64 5.97
C ILE A 78 -15.65 10.42 5.17
N THR A 79 -14.93 10.11 4.08
CA THR A 79 -15.31 8.98 3.24
C THR A 79 -15.06 7.65 3.92
N LEU A 80 -14.00 7.53 4.72
CA LEU A 80 -13.71 6.30 5.47
C LEU A 80 -14.87 5.96 6.42
N ILE A 81 -15.31 6.94 7.23
CA ILE A 81 -16.46 6.75 8.12
C ILE A 81 -17.73 6.48 7.29
N ALA A 82 -18.04 7.32 6.31
CA ALA A 82 -19.29 7.23 5.56
C ALA A 82 -19.43 5.90 4.82
N ALA A 83 -18.39 5.47 4.10
CA ALA A 83 -18.42 4.23 3.33
C ALA A 83 -18.42 3.00 4.23
N THR A 84 -17.65 3.01 5.34
CA THR A 84 -17.65 1.90 6.31
C THR A 84 -19.03 1.72 6.97
N TYR A 85 -19.68 2.79 7.43
CA TYR A 85 -21.02 2.68 8.04
C TYR A 85 -22.14 2.40 7.04
N ALA A 86 -21.99 2.87 5.79
CA ALA A 86 -22.99 2.63 4.75
C ALA A 86 -22.83 1.26 4.07
N GLY A 87 -21.79 0.48 4.41
CA GLY A 87 -21.52 -0.81 3.78
C GLY A 87 -21.16 -0.68 2.29
N ILE A 88 -20.66 0.48 1.86
CA ILE A 88 -20.33 0.70 0.44
C ILE A 88 -18.95 0.13 0.19
N THR A 89 -18.89 -0.88 -0.67
CA THR A 89 -17.65 -1.50 -1.12
C THR A 89 -17.43 -1.25 -2.61
N ALA A 90 -16.17 -1.32 -3.04
CA ALA A 90 -15.80 -1.33 -4.44
C ALA A 90 -14.53 -2.16 -4.62
N ASN A 91 -14.29 -2.58 -5.86
CA ASN A 91 -13.09 -3.35 -6.20
C ASN A 91 -11.82 -2.53 -5.91
N HIS A 92 -10.90 -3.11 -5.14
CA HIS A 92 -9.71 -2.42 -4.66
C HIS A 92 -8.76 -2.01 -5.80
N TYR A 93 -8.62 -2.81 -6.87
CA TYR A 93 -7.85 -2.43 -8.04
C TYR A 93 -8.41 -1.18 -8.71
N LEU A 94 -9.74 -1.05 -8.82
CA LEU A 94 -10.37 0.14 -9.40
C LEU A 94 -10.17 1.38 -8.54
N ILE A 95 -10.23 1.24 -7.21
CA ILE A 95 -9.99 2.37 -6.31
C ILE A 95 -8.52 2.83 -6.41
N ASP A 96 -7.59 1.89 -6.35
CA ASP A 96 -6.16 2.18 -6.42
C ASP A 96 -5.77 2.75 -7.80
N ALA A 97 -6.46 2.33 -8.88
CA ALA A 97 -6.33 2.92 -10.20
C ALA A 97 -6.73 4.41 -10.21
N VAL A 98 -7.84 4.77 -9.56
CA VAL A 98 -8.24 6.18 -9.43
C VAL A 98 -7.25 6.96 -8.57
N ILE A 99 -6.73 6.37 -7.49
CA ILE A 99 -5.66 6.96 -6.67
C ILE A 99 -4.41 7.24 -7.53
N ALA A 100 -3.99 6.30 -8.37
CA ALA A 100 -2.86 6.49 -9.29
C ALA A 100 -3.06 7.66 -10.26
N VAL A 101 -4.30 7.89 -10.71
CA VAL A 101 -4.66 9.08 -11.52
C VAL A 101 -4.43 10.38 -10.73
N THR A 102 -4.72 10.41 -9.43
CA THR A 102 -4.48 11.61 -8.60
C THR A 102 -2.99 11.96 -8.49
N VAL A 103 -2.12 10.94 -8.44
CA VAL A 103 -0.65 11.11 -8.44
C VAL A 103 -0.20 11.70 -9.78
N ALA A 104 -0.67 11.14 -10.89
CA ALA A 104 -0.37 11.65 -12.23
C ALA A 104 -0.89 13.08 -12.43
N TYR A 105 -2.11 13.37 -11.96
CA TYR A 105 -2.69 14.72 -11.94
C TYR A 105 -1.75 15.70 -11.25
N LYS A 106 -1.20 15.35 -10.08
CA LYS A 106 -0.37 16.28 -9.33
C LYS A 106 0.95 16.59 -10.05
N GLY A 107 1.58 15.58 -10.66
CA GLY A 107 2.76 15.80 -11.51
C GLY A 107 2.45 16.68 -12.73
N PHE A 108 1.29 16.48 -13.36
CA PHE A 108 0.85 17.28 -14.50
C PHE A 108 0.56 18.74 -14.12
N GLU A 109 -0.12 18.97 -13.01
CA GLU A 109 -0.40 20.30 -12.47
C GLU A 109 0.89 21.05 -12.13
N ASN A 110 1.84 20.39 -11.45
CA ASN A 110 3.14 20.96 -11.10
C ASN A 110 3.97 21.41 -12.33
N LEU A 111 3.79 20.77 -13.49
CA LEU A 111 4.44 21.16 -14.74
C LEU A 111 3.69 22.26 -15.52
N ASN A 112 2.68 22.88 -14.91
CA ASN A 112 1.74 23.79 -15.56
C ASN A 112 1.03 23.15 -16.77
N GLY A 113 0.76 21.85 -16.69
CA GLY A 113 0.16 21.07 -17.78
C GLY A 113 -1.18 21.64 -18.26
N PHE A 114 -2.06 22.04 -17.32
CA PHE A 114 -3.36 22.63 -17.62
C PHE A 114 -3.26 23.86 -18.54
N ARG A 115 -2.37 24.79 -18.20
CA ARG A 115 -2.22 26.02 -18.97
C ARG A 115 -1.51 25.79 -20.30
N ARG A 116 -0.52 24.89 -20.33
CA ARG A 116 0.33 24.65 -21.51
C ARG A 116 -0.35 23.78 -22.58
N TRP A 117 -1.12 22.78 -22.16
CA TRP A 117 -1.70 21.79 -23.07
C TRP A 117 -3.21 21.96 -23.26
N LEU A 118 -3.93 22.40 -22.24
CA LEU A 118 -5.39 22.52 -22.28
C LEU A 118 -5.86 23.98 -22.39
N GLY A 119 -4.96 24.95 -22.23
CA GLY A 119 -5.28 26.38 -22.29
C GLY A 119 -6.18 26.88 -21.15
N ILE A 120 -6.40 26.06 -20.12
CA ILE A 120 -7.25 26.38 -18.96
C ILE A 120 -6.41 26.59 -17.69
N ASN A 121 -6.97 27.30 -16.72
CA ASN A 121 -6.38 27.38 -15.39
C ASN A 121 -6.56 26.05 -14.66
N ALA A 122 -5.57 25.69 -13.84
CA ALA A 122 -5.70 24.52 -12.97
C ALA A 122 -6.88 24.71 -12.00
N PRO A 123 -7.63 23.64 -11.70
CA PRO A 123 -8.63 23.64 -10.63
C PRO A 123 -8.05 24.10 -9.28
N ASN A 124 -8.92 24.53 -8.37
CA ASN A 124 -8.49 24.93 -7.02
C ASN A 124 -7.77 23.76 -6.33
N LEU A 125 -6.49 23.93 -6.02
CA LEU A 125 -5.66 22.87 -5.47
C LEU A 125 -6.21 22.34 -4.15
N LEU A 126 -6.74 23.20 -3.26
CA LEU A 126 -7.22 22.78 -1.94
C LEU A 126 -8.45 21.88 -2.08
N LEU A 127 -9.36 22.24 -2.99
CA LEU A 127 -10.52 21.41 -3.32
C LEU A 127 -10.09 20.06 -3.91
N MET A 128 -9.10 20.05 -4.82
CA MET A 128 -8.60 18.80 -5.41
C MET A 128 -7.95 17.89 -4.36
N VAL A 129 -7.12 18.45 -3.47
CA VAL A 129 -6.51 17.67 -2.38
C VAL A 129 -7.57 17.10 -1.43
N PHE A 130 -8.62 17.85 -1.11
CA PHE A 130 -9.76 17.34 -0.35
C PHE A 130 -10.45 16.18 -1.08
N ILE A 131 -10.72 16.31 -2.39
CA ILE A 131 -11.31 15.24 -3.21
C ILE A 131 -10.40 14.02 -3.26
N PHE A 132 -9.09 14.20 -3.36
CA PHE A 132 -8.14 13.07 -3.32
C PHE A 132 -8.18 12.37 -1.97
N GLY A 133 -8.30 13.14 -0.87
CA GLY A 133 -8.57 12.59 0.46
C GLY A 133 -9.82 11.72 0.46
N LEU A 134 -10.94 12.21 -0.09
CA LEU A 134 -12.19 11.42 -0.19
C LEU A 134 -11.98 10.08 -0.92
N ILE A 135 -11.26 10.10 -2.06
CA ILE A 135 -10.98 8.90 -2.86
C ILE A 135 -10.09 7.93 -2.09
N HIS A 136 -9.03 8.41 -1.42
CA HIS A 136 -8.14 7.55 -0.64
C HIS A 136 -8.86 6.94 0.58
N GLY A 137 -9.70 7.73 1.26
CA GLY A 137 -10.50 7.24 2.39
C GLY A 137 -11.44 6.11 1.98
N PHE A 138 -11.99 6.19 0.77
CA PHE A 138 -12.81 5.13 0.20
C PHE A 138 -12.02 3.81 0.01
N GLY A 139 -10.79 3.89 -0.49
CA GLY A 139 -9.93 2.72 -0.72
C GLY A 139 -9.66 1.91 0.54
N LEU A 140 -9.39 2.59 1.65
CA LEU A 140 -9.19 1.94 2.94
C LEU A 140 -10.51 1.41 3.53
N SER A 141 -11.64 2.10 3.30
CA SER A 141 -12.95 1.69 3.84
C SER A 141 -13.40 0.32 3.36
N ALA A 142 -13.17 -0.01 2.07
CA ALA A 142 -13.51 -1.30 1.50
C ALA A 142 -12.72 -2.43 2.19
N ARG A 143 -11.49 -2.13 2.61
CA ARG A 143 -10.59 -3.08 3.28
C ARG A 143 -10.95 -3.25 4.77
N LEU A 144 -11.29 -2.17 5.48
CA LEU A 144 -11.73 -2.26 6.89
C LEU A 144 -13.06 -3.01 7.05
N GLN A 145 -13.98 -2.86 6.08
CA GLN A 145 -15.25 -3.59 6.07
C GLN A 145 -15.04 -5.11 5.96
N ALA A 146 -13.96 -5.56 5.30
CA ALA A 146 -13.65 -6.99 5.17
C ALA A 146 -13.16 -7.64 6.49
N VAL A 147 -12.72 -6.85 7.48
CA VAL A 147 -12.07 -7.34 8.72
C VAL A 147 -13.08 -7.43 9.90
N THR A 148 -14.38 -7.57 9.62
CA THR A 148 -15.46 -7.70 10.64
C THR A 148 -15.49 -6.61 11.73
N LEU A 149 -14.82 -5.47 11.52
CA LEU A 149 -14.84 -4.31 12.42
C LEU A 149 -16.20 -3.59 12.46
N ALA A 150 -17.10 -3.89 11.52
CA ALA A 150 -18.38 -3.19 11.36
C ALA A 150 -19.29 -3.29 12.61
N ASP A 151 -19.16 -4.36 13.38
CA ASP A 151 -19.97 -4.59 14.60
C ASP A 151 -19.30 -4.06 15.88
N ASP A 152 -18.11 -3.48 15.80
CA ASP A 152 -17.40 -2.93 16.96
C ASP A 152 -18.04 -1.60 17.42
N PRO A 153 -18.59 -1.52 18.65
CA PRO A 153 -19.14 -0.28 19.19
C PRO A 153 -18.14 0.88 19.25
N ALA A 154 -16.82 0.59 19.28
CA ALA A 154 -15.76 1.57 19.31
C ALA A 154 -15.25 2.00 17.91
N LEU A 155 -15.83 1.47 16.83
CA LEU A 155 -15.38 1.67 15.46
C LEU A 155 -15.19 3.15 15.09
N PHE A 156 -16.15 4.00 15.43
CA PHE A 156 -16.08 5.44 15.15
C PHE A 156 -14.83 6.07 15.78
N SER A 157 -14.59 5.79 17.06
CA SER A 157 -13.42 6.30 17.79
C SER A 157 -12.13 5.75 17.22
N LYS A 158 -12.09 4.46 16.87
CA LYS A 158 -10.92 3.83 16.25
C LYS A 158 -10.58 4.46 14.89
N ILE A 159 -11.58 4.70 14.03
CA ILE A 159 -11.38 5.39 12.75
C ILE A 159 -10.84 6.81 12.94
N LEU A 160 -11.36 7.56 13.93
CA LEU A 160 -10.85 8.90 14.23
C LEU A 160 -9.39 8.86 14.70
N LEU A 161 -9.05 7.95 15.61
CA LEU A 161 -7.69 7.83 16.13
C LEU A 161 -6.70 7.35 15.07
N PHE A 162 -7.13 6.43 14.20
CA PHE A 162 -6.37 6.04 13.02
C PHE A 162 -6.03 7.27 12.17
N ASN A 163 -7.00 8.13 11.88
CA ASN A 163 -6.77 9.35 11.08
C ASN A 163 -5.89 10.39 11.78
N VAL A 164 -5.98 10.50 13.12
CA VAL A 164 -5.03 11.30 13.91
C VAL A 164 -3.61 10.75 13.70
N GLY A 165 -3.44 9.43 13.72
CA GLY A 165 -2.19 8.76 13.36
C GLY A 165 -1.69 9.11 11.97
N VAL A 166 -2.57 9.06 10.95
CA VAL A 166 -2.25 9.44 9.57
C VAL A 166 -1.75 10.89 9.52
N GLU A 167 -2.44 11.84 10.16
CA GLU A 167 -2.01 13.25 10.17
C GLU A 167 -0.62 13.41 10.82
N PHE A 168 -0.35 12.71 11.93
CA PHE A 168 0.99 12.69 12.54
C PHE A 168 2.05 12.13 11.58
N GLY A 169 1.76 11.01 10.91
CA GLY A 169 2.64 10.41 9.90
C GLY A 169 2.93 11.37 8.74
N GLN A 170 1.90 12.07 8.26
CA GLN A 170 2.04 13.07 7.19
C GLN A 170 2.94 14.22 7.62
N ILE A 171 2.71 14.78 8.81
CA ILE A 171 3.53 15.89 9.34
C ILE A 171 4.98 15.43 9.53
N ALA A 172 5.21 14.23 10.06
CA ALA A 172 6.55 13.67 10.22
C ALA A 172 7.28 13.51 8.87
N ALA A 173 6.64 12.88 7.88
CA ALA A 173 7.17 12.72 6.55
C ALA A 173 7.50 14.09 5.91
N LEU A 174 6.58 15.05 6.02
CA LEU A 174 6.79 16.40 5.53
C LEU A 174 7.99 17.09 6.15
N MET A 175 8.20 16.99 7.46
CA MET A 175 9.37 17.61 8.11
C MET A 175 10.68 17.06 7.52
N VAL A 176 10.77 15.75 7.33
CA VAL A 176 11.95 15.08 6.75
C VAL A 176 12.16 15.51 5.29
N MET A 177 11.09 15.47 4.49
CA MET A 177 11.14 15.84 3.07
C MET A 177 11.46 17.33 2.86
N ALA A 178 10.90 18.21 3.70
CA ALA A 178 11.15 19.64 3.66
C ALA A 178 12.62 19.95 3.92
N PHE A 179 13.20 19.27 4.93
CA PHE A 179 14.61 19.41 5.26
C PHE A 179 15.50 18.97 4.10
N ALA A 180 15.23 17.79 3.52
CA ALA A 180 15.96 17.26 2.39
C ALA A 180 15.89 18.19 1.15
N ILE A 181 14.71 18.69 0.82
CA ILE A 181 14.51 19.63 -0.29
C ILE A 181 15.25 20.95 -0.06
N ARG A 182 15.15 21.54 1.13
CA ARG A 182 15.86 22.80 1.45
C ARG A 182 17.37 22.65 1.39
N ALA A 183 17.90 21.52 1.85
CA ALA A 183 19.32 21.23 1.73
C ALA A 183 19.75 21.12 0.25
N TRP A 184 18.91 20.50 -0.59
CA TRP A 184 19.19 20.29 -2.01
C TRP A 184 19.00 21.53 -2.88
N GLN A 185 18.12 22.46 -2.50
CA GLN A 185 17.91 23.73 -3.18
C GLN A 185 19.17 24.62 -3.23
N GLN A 186 20.18 24.34 -2.40
CA GLN A 186 21.46 25.04 -2.39
C GLN A 186 22.44 24.58 -3.50
N VAL A 187 22.08 23.54 -4.26
CA VAL A 187 22.91 22.97 -5.33
C VAL A 187 22.40 23.44 -6.70
N SER A 188 23.31 23.79 -7.62
CA SER A 188 22.96 24.19 -8.99
C SER A 188 22.24 23.04 -9.73
N GLY A 189 21.04 23.29 -10.28
CA GLY A 189 20.27 22.30 -11.05
C GLY A 189 18.83 22.03 -10.58
N TRP A 190 18.34 22.71 -9.53
CA TRP A 190 16.99 22.54 -8.98
C TRP A 190 15.87 22.55 -10.03
N HIS A 191 15.90 23.46 -11.01
CA HIS A 191 14.87 23.56 -12.05
C HIS A 191 14.83 22.36 -13.02
N LEU A 192 15.96 21.70 -13.26
CA LEU A 192 16.00 20.49 -14.09
C LEU A 192 15.53 19.30 -13.27
N PHE A 193 16.02 19.17 -12.03
CA PHE A 193 15.61 18.13 -11.10
C PHE A 193 14.11 18.14 -10.84
N SER A 194 13.53 19.30 -10.51
CA SER A 194 12.09 19.44 -10.28
C SER A 194 11.27 19.04 -11.51
N ARG A 195 11.73 19.38 -12.72
CA ARG A 195 11.06 18.92 -13.95
C ARG A 195 11.12 17.40 -14.12
N ILE A 196 12.29 16.81 -13.94
CA ILE A 196 12.48 15.35 -14.05
C ILE A 196 11.65 14.63 -12.98
N ALA A 197 11.66 15.10 -11.73
CA ALA A 197 10.89 14.51 -10.64
C ALA A 197 9.37 14.54 -10.90
N ASN A 198 8.84 15.66 -11.41
CA ASN A 198 7.41 15.76 -11.75
C ASN A 198 7.05 14.93 -12.99
N MET A 199 7.92 14.83 -13.99
CA MET A 199 7.74 13.89 -15.11
C MET A 199 7.76 12.43 -14.62
N GLY A 200 8.65 12.11 -13.68
CA GLY A 200 8.70 10.82 -13.00
C GLY A 200 7.42 10.52 -12.22
N LEU A 201 6.84 11.52 -11.55
CA LEU A 201 5.56 11.38 -10.83
C LEU A 201 4.40 11.05 -11.78
N ILE A 202 4.35 11.70 -12.96
CA ILE A 202 3.37 11.36 -14.00
C ILE A 202 3.58 9.93 -14.50
N ALA A 203 4.82 9.56 -14.82
CA ALA A 203 5.14 8.22 -15.32
C ALA A 203 4.83 7.14 -14.29
N ALA A 204 5.11 7.37 -13.00
CA ALA A 204 4.78 6.48 -11.91
C ALA A 204 3.26 6.33 -11.75
N GLY A 205 2.50 7.44 -11.75
CA GLY A 205 1.05 7.39 -11.68
C GLY A 205 0.42 6.64 -12.86
N VAL A 206 0.91 6.85 -14.09
CA VAL A 206 0.46 6.11 -15.27
C VAL A 206 0.84 4.62 -15.18
N GLY A 207 2.06 4.31 -14.73
CA GLY A 207 2.51 2.94 -14.54
C GLY A 207 1.66 2.18 -13.51
N LEU A 208 1.38 2.80 -12.36
CA LEU A 208 0.50 2.25 -11.33
C LEU A 208 -0.93 2.05 -11.87
N LEU A 209 -1.47 3.02 -12.61
CA LEU A 209 -2.79 2.88 -13.24
C LEU A 209 -2.87 1.64 -14.13
N ILE A 210 -1.87 1.44 -15.01
CA ILE A 210 -1.83 0.28 -15.90
C ILE A 210 -1.72 -1.02 -15.08
N PHE A 211 -0.86 -1.04 -14.06
CA PHE A 211 -0.70 -2.19 -13.17
C PHE A 211 -2.02 -2.57 -12.49
N GLN A 212 -2.75 -1.61 -11.95
CA GLN A 212 -4.03 -1.87 -11.29
C GLN A 212 -5.13 -2.30 -12.27
N LEU A 213 -5.20 -1.70 -13.46
CA LEU A 213 -6.15 -2.14 -14.49
C LEU A 213 -5.84 -3.55 -15.01
N TYR A 214 -4.57 -3.93 -15.07
CA TYR A 214 -4.17 -5.29 -15.40
C TYR A 214 -4.60 -6.28 -14.30
N GLY A 215 -4.33 -5.96 -13.03
CA GLY A 215 -4.78 -6.77 -11.89
C GLY A 215 -6.30 -6.97 -11.87
N PHE A 216 -7.06 -5.92 -12.15
CA PHE A 216 -8.52 -6.01 -12.30
C PHE A 216 -8.98 -6.91 -13.45
N ALA A 217 -8.27 -6.88 -14.59
CA ALA A 217 -8.61 -7.72 -15.74
C ALA A 217 -8.29 -9.20 -15.49
N GLU A 218 -7.20 -9.47 -14.75
CA GLU A 218 -6.80 -10.81 -14.33
C GLU A 218 -7.76 -11.38 -13.29
N GLU A 219 -8.15 -10.61 -12.27
CA GLU A 219 -9.16 -10.99 -11.28
C GLU A 219 -10.49 -11.38 -11.94
N ARG A 220 -10.96 -10.62 -12.94
CA ARG A 220 -12.17 -10.96 -13.70
C ARG A 220 -12.04 -12.18 -14.61
N SER A 221 -10.82 -12.58 -14.94
CA SER A 221 -10.53 -13.71 -15.82
C SER A 221 -10.24 -14.99 -15.02
N ALA A 222 -9.95 -14.87 -13.73
CA ALA A 222 -9.85 -15.99 -12.82
C ALA A 222 -11.27 -16.53 -12.51
N PRO A 223 -11.51 -17.85 -12.59
CA PRO A 223 -12.72 -18.40 -12.01
C PRO A 223 -12.72 -18.08 -10.51
N ASP A 224 -13.78 -17.45 -10.00
CA ASP A 224 -13.98 -17.18 -8.58
C ASP A 224 -14.09 -18.52 -7.84
N ILE A 225 -12.94 -19.05 -7.43
CA ILE A 225 -12.83 -20.31 -6.71
C ILE A 225 -12.73 -19.98 -5.23
N ASN A 226 -13.83 -20.19 -4.52
CA ASN A 226 -13.90 -20.02 -3.07
C ASN A 226 -13.52 -21.33 -2.38
N PHE A 227 -12.73 -21.24 -1.32
CA PHE A 227 -12.43 -22.38 -0.45
C PHE A 227 -13.20 -22.24 0.87
N ASN A 228 -14.01 -23.23 1.20
CA ASN A 228 -14.61 -23.36 2.52
C ASN A 228 -13.89 -24.49 3.26
N VAL A 229 -12.99 -24.18 4.18
CA VAL A 229 -12.15 -25.19 4.83
C VAL A 229 -12.40 -25.26 6.33
N PHE A 230 -12.72 -26.46 6.79
CA PHE A 230 -12.95 -26.82 8.17
C PHE A 230 -11.75 -27.64 8.65
N SER A 231 -11.16 -27.27 9.78
CA SER A 231 -10.11 -28.07 10.43
C SER A 231 -10.63 -28.69 11.73
N ASP A 232 -10.32 -29.97 11.90
CA ASP A 232 -10.31 -30.68 13.19
C ASP A 232 -8.84 -30.93 13.57
N ARG A 233 -8.56 -31.40 14.80
CA ARG A 233 -7.21 -31.49 15.38
C ARG A 233 -6.15 -32.12 14.47
N GLU A 234 -6.52 -33.11 13.66
CA GLU A 234 -5.57 -33.85 12.80
C GLU A 234 -5.92 -33.80 11.30
N GLN A 235 -7.06 -33.19 10.93
CA GLN A 235 -7.59 -33.25 9.56
C GLN A 235 -8.20 -31.92 9.15
N MET A 236 -8.04 -31.56 7.87
CA MET A 236 -8.80 -30.50 7.23
C MET A 236 -9.71 -31.10 6.16
N MET A 237 -10.95 -30.64 6.14
CA MET A 237 -11.93 -30.91 5.09
C MET A 237 -12.29 -29.59 4.45
N GLY A 238 -12.08 -29.46 3.15
CA GLY A 238 -12.42 -28.25 2.42
C GLY A 238 -13.32 -28.51 1.24
N GLN A 239 -14.08 -27.49 0.86
CA GLN A 239 -14.90 -27.49 -0.34
C GLN A 239 -14.45 -26.36 -1.27
N VAL A 240 -14.33 -26.67 -2.55
CA VAL A 240 -14.01 -25.73 -3.62
C VAL A 240 -15.31 -25.35 -4.31
N LEU A 241 -15.64 -24.08 -4.30
CA LEU A 241 -16.92 -23.53 -4.72
C LEU A 241 -16.72 -22.51 -5.83
N ASP A 242 -17.68 -22.37 -6.74
CA ASP A 242 -17.76 -21.22 -7.64
C ASP A 242 -18.32 -19.98 -6.93
N SER A 243 -18.46 -18.87 -7.66
CA SER A 243 -19.07 -17.62 -7.15
C SER A 243 -20.56 -17.75 -6.80
N ASP A 244 -21.25 -18.76 -7.33
CA ASP A 244 -22.67 -19.04 -7.05
C ASP A 244 -22.85 -20.03 -5.88
N GLY A 245 -21.74 -20.52 -5.29
CA GLY A 245 -21.75 -21.45 -4.17
C GLY A 245 -21.95 -22.92 -4.58
N ASN A 246 -21.73 -23.28 -5.85
CA ASN A 246 -21.76 -24.65 -6.31
C ASN A 246 -20.38 -25.30 -6.20
N GLY A 247 -20.36 -26.58 -5.79
CA GLY A 247 -19.14 -27.36 -5.72
C GLY A 247 -18.47 -27.57 -7.09
N LEU A 248 -17.18 -27.23 -7.19
CA LEU A 248 -16.39 -27.40 -8.39
C LEU A 248 -15.67 -28.75 -8.39
N ALA A 249 -16.12 -29.65 -9.26
CA ALA A 249 -15.56 -30.99 -9.41
C ALA A 249 -14.26 -31.01 -10.21
N ASP A 250 -13.43 -32.03 -9.98
CA ASP A 250 -12.20 -32.32 -10.71
C ASP A 250 -11.14 -31.19 -10.67
N ILE A 251 -11.22 -30.31 -9.67
CA ILE A 251 -10.22 -29.26 -9.45
C ILE A 251 -8.99 -29.89 -8.80
N ARG A 252 -7.84 -29.76 -9.46
CA ARG A 252 -6.57 -30.22 -8.93
C ARG A 252 -6.06 -29.22 -7.90
N LEU A 253 -5.78 -29.72 -6.71
CA LEU A 253 -5.26 -28.98 -5.57
C LEU A 253 -3.83 -29.42 -5.25
N LEU A 254 -3.03 -28.46 -4.84
CA LEU A 254 -1.66 -28.63 -4.38
C LEU A 254 -1.60 -28.08 -2.95
N ILE A 255 -1.23 -28.94 -2.00
CA ILE A 255 -1.15 -28.59 -0.58
C ILE A 255 0.32 -28.63 -0.17
N GLU A 256 0.84 -27.49 0.27
CA GLU A 256 2.25 -27.33 0.63
C GLU A 256 2.41 -26.81 2.06
N PRO A 257 3.32 -27.37 2.87
CA PRO A 257 3.66 -26.80 4.16
C PRO A 257 4.40 -25.46 3.97
N MET A 258 4.02 -24.44 4.73
CA MET A 258 4.64 -23.11 4.62
C MET A 258 6.00 -23.00 5.33
N ALA A 259 6.21 -23.77 6.39
CA ALA A 259 7.51 -23.92 7.03
C ALA A 259 8.31 -25.03 6.34
N ALA A 260 9.64 -24.88 6.29
CA ALA A 260 10.56 -25.91 5.81
C ALA A 260 10.54 -27.14 6.76
N SER A 261 9.48 -27.93 6.69
CA SER A 261 9.37 -29.23 7.33
C SER A 261 9.70 -30.31 6.31
N ASN A 262 10.07 -31.49 6.79
CA ASN A 262 10.30 -32.68 5.97
C ASN A 262 8.98 -33.28 5.40
N THR A 263 7.90 -32.49 5.39
CA THR A 263 6.54 -32.93 5.10
C THR A 263 6.29 -32.78 3.60
N GLN A 264 5.90 -33.88 2.94
CA GLN A 264 5.71 -33.90 1.49
C GLN A 264 4.50 -33.05 1.08
N SER A 265 4.63 -32.33 -0.03
CA SER A 265 3.50 -31.68 -0.68
C SER A 265 2.51 -32.73 -1.20
N ALA A 266 1.21 -32.48 -0.98
CA ALA A 266 0.16 -33.37 -1.42
C ALA A 266 -0.53 -32.81 -2.66
N ARG A 267 -0.87 -33.69 -3.60
CA ARG A 267 -1.70 -33.37 -4.75
C ARG A 267 -3.02 -34.10 -4.61
N LEU A 268 -4.11 -33.35 -4.57
CA LEU A 268 -5.47 -33.86 -4.42
C LEU A 268 -6.33 -33.38 -5.58
N THR A 269 -7.47 -34.03 -5.77
CA THR A 269 -8.50 -33.58 -6.70
C THR A 269 -9.83 -33.55 -5.95
N THR A 270 -10.64 -32.53 -6.18
CA THR A 270 -11.97 -32.42 -5.57
C THR A 270 -12.93 -33.47 -6.11
N ASP A 271 -13.87 -33.91 -5.29
CA ASP A 271 -14.93 -34.83 -5.70
C ASP A 271 -16.02 -34.14 -6.54
N SER A 272 -17.08 -34.87 -6.93
CA SER A 272 -18.19 -34.35 -7.73
C SER A 272 -18.97 -33.19 -7.10
N GLN A 273 -18.78 -32.94 -5.80
CA GLN A 273 -19.40 -31.85 -5.04
C GLN A 273 -18.36 -30.82 -4.55
N GLY A 274 -17.13 -30.89 -5.05
CA GLY A 274 -16.07 -29.93 -4.73
C GLY A 274 -15.33 -30.23 -3.43
N TRP A 275 -15.57 -31.35 -2.74
CA TRP A 275 -14.93 -31.65 -1.47
C TRP A 275 -13.54 -32.25 -1.62
N PHE A 276 -12.67 -31.93 -0.67
CA PHE A 276 -11.37 -32.56 -0.46
C PHE A 276 -11.12 -32.76 1.04
N VAL A 277 -10.31 -33.76 1.38
CA VAL A 277 -9.87 -34.05 2.75
C VAL A 277 -8.37 -34.23 2.75
N PHE A 278 -7.70 -33.63 3.73
CA PHE A 278 -6.27 -33.74 3.93
C PHE A 278 -5.95 -33.93 5.41
N SER A 279 -5.01 -34.81 5.71
CA SER A 279 -4.49 -35.03 7.06
C SER A 279 -3.03 -34.60 7.10
N GLY A 280 -2.69 -33.76 8.06
CA GLY A 280 -1.37 -33.15 8.19
C GLY A 280 -0.85 -33.19 9.63
N GLN A 281 0.31 -32.60 9.85
CA GLN A 281 0.85 -32.42 11.19
C GLN A 281 0.10 -31.30 11.92
N ILE A 282 -0.11 -31.51 13.22
CA ILE A 282 -0.70 -30.54 14.15
C ILE A 282 0.28 -29.35 14.34
N ASP A 283 -0.26 -28.16 14.53
CA ASP A 283 0.43 -26.86 14.66
C ASP A 283 1.27 -26.48 13.43
N GLN A 284 0.83 -26.92 12.25
CA GLN A 284 1.46 -26.59 10.98
C GLN A 284 0.47 -25.89 10.03
N THR A 285 0.94 -24.81 9.40
CA THR A 285 0.19 -24.09 8.35
C THR A 285 0.48 -24.69 6.98
N TYR A 286 -0.60 -25.04 6.28
CA TYR A 286 -0.59 -25.54 4.92
C TYR A 286 -1.22 -24.51 3.99
N ARG A 287 -0.58 -24.26 2.85
CA ARG A 287 -1.18 -23.53 1.73
C ARG A 287 -1.86 -24.53 0.81
N VAL A 288 -3.18 -24.41 0.68
CA VAL A 288 -3.97 -25.14 -0.32
C VAL A 288 -4.12 -24.22 -1.53
N GLN A 289 -3.66 -24.65 -2.70
CA GLN A 289 -3.80 -23.87 -3.92
C GLN A 289 -4.30 -24.73 -5.07
N THR A 290 -5.06 -24.14 -5.98
CA THR A 290 -5.35 -24.79 -7.27
C THR A 290 -4.03 -25.05 -8.01
N ALA A 291 -3.93 -26.16 -8.75
CA ALA A 291 -2.71 -26.53 -9.48
C ALA A 291 -2.27 -25.48 -10.52
N ASP A 292 -3.23 -24.65 -10.96
CA ASP A 292 -3.00 -23.56 -11.91
C ASP A 292 -2.55 -22.26 -11.20
N GLY A 293 -2.55 -22.23 -9.86
CA GLY A 293 -2.12 -21.10 -9.04
C GLY A 293 -3.16 -19.98 -8.86
N ASN A 294 -4.34 -20.12 -9.46
CA ASN A 294 -5.36 -19.06 -9.54
C ASN A 294 -6.07 -18.75 -8.22
N ALA A 295 -6.23 -19.74 -7.34
CA ALA A 295 -6.81 -19.54 -6.03
C ALA A 295 -6.03 -20.32 -4.97
N SER A 296 -5.85 -19.70 -3.80
CA SER A 296 -5.20 -20.34 -2.66
C SER A 296 -5.81 -19.89 -1.33
N THR A 297 -5.74 -20.77 -0.34
CA THR A 297 -6.12 -20.50 1.05
C THR A 297 -5.09 -21.11 1.97
N GLU A 298 -4.90 -20.51 3.14
CA GLU A 298 -3.99 -21.01 4.18
C GLU A 298 -4.80 -21.57 5.33
N VAL A 299 -4.41 -22.74 5.84
CA VAL A 299 -5.10 -23.42 6.92
C VAL A 299 -4.09 -23.99 7.89
N THR A 300 -4.25 -23.64 9.17
CA THR A 300 -3.46 -24.20 10.27
C THR A 300 -4.24 -25.31 10.93
N LEU A 301 -3.64 -26.49 11.02
CA LEU A 301 -4.17 -27.60 11.83
C LEU A 301 -3.73 -27.39 13.28
N GLY A 302 -4.61 -27.56 14.27
CA GLY A 302 -4.19 -27.78 15.67
C GLY A 302 -4.44 -26.71 16.73
N SER A 303 -4.34 -25.41 16.47
CA SER A 303 -4.56 -24.41 17.54
C SER A 303 -4.96 -23.01 17.06
N VAL A 304 -5.64 -22.31 17.98
CA VAL A 304 -6.14 -20.93 17.90
C VAL A 304 -4.96 -19.97 17.70
N ALA A 305 -5.17 -18.96 16.85
CA ALA A 305 -4.22 -17.93 16.48
C ALA A 305 -3.39 -17.40 17.66
N ASP A 306 -2.09 -17.68 17.64
CA ASP A 306 -1.10 -16.99 18.47
C ASP A 306 -0.34 -15.98 17.62
N ALA A 307 -0.25 -14.77 18.16
CA ALA A 307 0.40 -13.61 17.58
C ALA A 307 1.90 -13.88 17.33
N HIS A 308 2.30 -13.88 16.06
CA HIS A 308 3.70 -13.94 15.69
C HIS A 308 4.36 -12.56 15.82
N LEU A 309 5.28 -12.45 16.77
CA LEU A 309 6.31 -11.41 16.81
C LEU A 309 7.14 -11.51 15.52
N HIS A 310 7.09 -10.47 14.69
CA HIS A 310 8.05 -10.31 13.59
C HIS A 310 8.85 -9.01 13.68
N GLU A 311 10.13 -9.21 13.41
CA GLU A 311 11.23 -8.27 13.44
C GLU A 311 10.93 -7.00 12.64
N LEU A 312 11.48 -5.90 13.13
CA LEU A 312 11.45 -4.58 12.53
C LEU A 312 12.12 -4.63 11.15
N HIS A 313 11.37 -5.00 10.11
CA HIS A 313 11.86 -4.98 8.73
C HIS A 313 11.82 -3.54 8.25
N ILE A 314 12.92 -2.82 8.49
CA ILE A 314 13.12 -1.48 7.94
C ILE A 314 13.05 -1.62 6.41
N PRO A 315 12.09 -1.00 5.74
CA PRO A 315 11.89 -1.24 4.33
C PRO A 315 13.09 -0.80 3.49
N PHE A 316 13.39 -1.52 2.40
CA PHE A 316 14.55 -1.26 1.51
C PHE A 316 14.69 0.22 1.09
N TYR A 317 13.58 0.94 0.94
CA TYR A 317 13.57 2.35 0.57
C TYR A 317 13.94 3.31 1.71
N VAL A 318 13.86 2.90 2.98
CA VAL A 318 14.48 3.62 4.09
C VAL A 318 16.01 3.51 3.97
N TYR A 319 16.54 2.37 3.52
CA TYR A 319 17.95 2.27 3.16
C TYR A 319 18.29 3.12 1.94
N VAL A 320 17.45 3.17 0.91
CA VAL A 320 17.65 4.07 -0.25
C VAL A 320 17.56 5.54 0.17
N GLY A 321 16.62 5.91 1.05
CA GLY A 321 16.49 7.24 1.61
C GLY A 321 17.69 7.63 2.48
N ILE A 322 18.18 6.72 3.32
CA ILE A 322 19.40 6.89 4.12
C ILE A 322 20.64 6.94 3.22
N LEU A 323 20.75 6.10 2.19
CA LEU A 323 21.87 6.09 1.23
C LEU A 323 21.86 7.36 0.37
N LEU A 324 20.68 7.87 -0.01
CA LEU A 324 20.53 9.17 -0.66
C LEU A 324 20.91 10.31 0.31
N LEU A 325 20.51 10.24 1.58
CA LEU A 325 20.93 11.16 2.64
C LEU A 325 22.45 11.11 2.90
N LEU A 326 23.07 9.94 2.85
CA LEU A 326 24.50 9.75 2.99
C LEU A 326 25.27 10.15 1.73
N SER A 327 24.65 10.07 0.54
CA SER A 327 25.20 10.61 -0.70
C SER A 327 25.23 12.15 -0.74
N VAL A 328 24.53 12.80 0.20
CA VAL A 328 24.55 14.26 0.42
C VAL A 328 25.73 14.68 1.29
N ILE A 329 26.56 13.76 1.81
CA ILE A 329 27.85 14.14 2.39
C ILE A 329 28.68 14.77 1.26
N PRO A 330 28.99 16.08 1.30
CA PRO A 330 29.71 16.70 0.22
C PRO A 330 31.08 16.03 0.13
N ALA A 331 31.46 15.52 -1.05
CA ALA A 331 32.82 15.10 -1.34
C ALA A 331 33.87 16.19 -1.03
N ASN A 332 33.43 17.45 -0.86
CA ASN A 332 34.22 18.57 -0.38
C ASN A 332 34.70 18.46 1.08
N ALA A 333 34.03 17.67 1.93
CA ALA A 333 34.46 17.44 3.32
C ALA A 333 35.65 16.47 3.42
N LEU A 334 35.83 15.58 2.44
CA LEU A 334 36.96 14.64 2.40
C LEU A 334 38.18 15.20 1.65
N ARG A 335 37.99 16.20 0.77
CA ARG A 335 39.09 16.81 -0.01
C ARG A 335 39.93 17.83 0.77
N ARG A 336 39.42 18.36 1.89
CA ARG A 336 40.13 19.37 2.71
C ARG A 336 41.16 18.80 3.70
N ARG A 337 41.36 17.48 3.74
CA ARG A 337 42.34 16.83 4.64
C ARG A 337 43.59 16.27 3.94
N GLN A 338 43.79 16.49 2.64
CA GLN A 338 44.93 15.94 1.89
C GLN A 338 45.71 16.97 1.06
N LEU A 339 46.00 18.15 1.61
CA LEU A 339 47.07 18.99 1.09
C LEU A 339 48.08 19.25 2.23
N PRO A 340 49.22 18.55 2.27
CA PRO A 340 50.35 19.02 3.06
C PRO A 340 50.84 20.35 2.48
N ALA A 341 51.06 21.33 3.35
CA ALA A 341 51.62 22.62 3.02
C ALA A 341 52.97 22.43 2.31
N GLN A 342 53.08 22.94 1.09
CA GLN A 342 54.39 23.18 0.48
C GLN A 342 55.02 24.38 1.19
N HIS A 343 56.14 24.14 1.85
CA HIS A 343 57.13 25.16 2.20
C HIS A 343 58.41 24.86 1.45
#